data_AF-A0A920NZC4-F1
#
_entry.id   AF-A0A920NZC4-F1
#
_cell.length_a   1.000
_cell.length_b   1.000
_cell.length_c   1.000
_cell.angle_alpha   90.00
_cell.angle_beta   90.00
_cell.angle_gamma   90.00
#
_symmetry.space_group_name_H-M   'P 1'
#
loop_
_entity.id
_entity.type
_entity.pdbx_description
1 polymer ?
#
loop_
_entity_poly.entity_id
_entity_poly.type
_entity_poly.pdbx_seq_one_letter_code
_entity_poly.pdbx_strand_id
1 'polypeptide(L)'
;MFYEQEGFYILPIVILAGAIGGMLYASIPAILKTYFNTNEILVSLMLVYVSKLILGYLVVGPWSNPEGFNFPETRQFSDSAKLPYYLKD
;
A
#
# COMPACT_ATOMS: atom_id res chain seq x y z
N MET A 1 11.86 -4.28 -5.73
CA MET A 1 11.57 -5.07 -6.94
C MET A 1 11.70 -4.24 -8.22
N PHE A 2 11.19 -3.00 -8.28
CA PHE A 2 11.33 -2.09 -9.44
C PHE A 2 12.24 -0.88 -9.17
N TYR A 3 13.16 -1.00 -8.23
CA TYR A 3 14.11 0.07 -7.95
C TYR A 3 15.02 0.21 -9.18
N GLU A 4 15.12 1.43 -9.72
CA GLU A 4 15.85 1.78 -10.96
C GLU A 4 15.33 1.16 -12.26
N GLN A 5 14.15 0.55 -12.26
CA GLN A 5 13.53 0.07 -13.51
C GLN A 5 12.62 1.13 -14.11
N GLU A 6 12.80 1.34 -15.42
CA GLU A 6 12.02 2.25 -16.23
C GLU A 6 11.25 1.48 -17.30
N GLY A 7 9.97 1.79 -17.45
CA GLY A 7 9.10 1.09 -18.38
C GLY A 7 7.64 1.48 -18.23
N PHE A 8 6.97 1.68 -19.36
CA PHE A 8 5.55 2.04 -19.41
C PHE A 8 4.63 1.00 -18.73
N TYR A 9 5.04 -0.26 -18.68
CA TYR A 9 4.27 -1.35 -18.05
C TYR A 9 4.26 -1.30 -16.52
N ILE A 10 5.19 -0.56 -15.89
CA ILE A 10 5.32 -0.52 -14.42
C ILE A 10 4.07 0.09 -13.79
N LEU A 11 3.61 1.24 -14.32
CA LEU A 11 2.45 1.93 -13.77
C LEU A 11 1.15 1.08 -13.82
N PRO A 12 0.77 0.44 -14.95
CA PRO A 12 -0.34 -0.51 -14.98
C PRO A 12 -0.21 -1.65 -13.96
N ILE A 13 0.99 -2.23 -13.80
CA ILE A 13 1.21 -3.31 -12.84
C ILE A 13 1.02 -2.83 -11.40
N VAL A 14 1.53 -1.64 -11.06
CA VAL A 14 1.35 -1.04 -9.73
C VAL A 14 -0.13 -0.80 -9.44
N ILE A 15 -0.89 -0.28 -10.40
CA ILE A 15 -2.34 -0.07 -10.27
C ILE A 15 -3.06 -1.40 -10.05
N LEU A 16 -2.77 -2.42 -10.85
CA LEU A 16 -3.39 -3.75 -10.73
C LEU A 16 -3.03 -4.41 -9.40
N ALA A 17 -1.77 -4.31 -8.97
CA ALA A 17 -1.33 -4.82 -7.67
C ALA A 17 -2.06 -4.12 -6.52
N GLY A 18 -2.23 -2.79 -6.59
CA GLY A 18 -3.00 -2.01 -5.62
C GLY A 18 -4.48 -2.42 -5.57
N ALA A 19 -5.10 -2.62 -6.74
CA ALA A 19 -6.49 -3.07 -6.83
C ALA A 19 -6.68 -4.47 -6.24
N ILE A 20 -5.81 -5.42 -6.60
CA ILE A 20 -5.85 -6.80 -6.06
C ILE A 20 -5.60 -6.80 -4.56
N GLY A 21 -4.58 -6.07 -4.08
CA GLY A 21 -4.30 -5.94 -2.66
C GLY A 21 -5.48 -5.36 -1.88
N GLY A 22 -6.10 -4.30 -2.42
CA GLY A 22 -7.31 -3.70 -1.85
C GLY A 22 -8.49 -4.66 -1.79
N MET A 23 -8.75 -5.42 -2.85
CA MET A 23 -9.81 -6.44 -2.88
C MET A 23 -9.59 -7.53 -1.84
N LEU A 24 -8.36 -8.05 -1.74
CA LEU A 24 -8.01 -9.06 -0.75
C LEU A 24 -8.18 -8.51 0.68
N TYR A 25 -7.75 -7.28 0.94
CA TYR A 25 -7.87 -6.68 2.26
C TYR A 25 -9.33 -6.37 2.64
N ALA A 26 -10.13 -5.86 1.69
CA ALA A 26 -11.55 -5.59 1.88
C ALA A 26 -12.38 -6.88 2.05
N SER A 27 -11.89 -8.03 1.59
CA SER A 27 -12.55 -9.31 1.82
C SER A 27 -12.58 -9.72 3.30
N ILE A 28 -11.64 -9.24 4.12
CA ILE A 28 -11.56 -9.57 5.55
C ILE A 28 -12.84 -9.15 6.31
N PRO A 29 -13.24 -7.85 6.32
CA PRO A 29 -14.47 -7.45 7.00
C PRO A 29 -15.72 -8.06 6.34
N ALA A 30 -15.70 -8.25 5.02
CA ALA A 30 -16.82 -8.86 4.30
C ALA A 30 -17.08 -10.31 4.74
N ILE A 31 -16.03 -11.15 4.81
CA ILE A 31 -16.11 -12.54 5.28
C ILE A 31 -16.54 -12.56 6.74
N LEU A 32 -15.95 -11.73 7.59
CA LEU A 32 -16.31 -11.70 9.02
C LEU A 32 -17.79 -11.30 9.23
N LYS A 33 -18.31 -10.37 8.44
CA LYS A 33 -19.73 -10.02 8.44
C LYS A 33 -20.60 -11.19 7.99
N THR A 34 -20.28 -11.83 6.87
CA THR A 34 -21.11 -12.88 6.27
C THR A 34 -21.17 -14.14 7.13
N TYR A 35 -20.02 -14.58 7.67
CA TYR A 35 -19.94 -15.85 8.41
C TYR A 35 -20.18 -15.70 9.92
N PHE A 36 -19.79 -14.57 10.52
CA PHE A 36 -19.83 -14.38 11.98
C PHE A 36 -20.83 -13.30 12.41
N ASN A 37 -21.63 -12.75 11.50
CA ASN A 37 -22.64 -11.71 11.77
C ASN A 37 -22.09 -10.50 12.56
N THR A 38 -20.80 -10.19 12.37
CA THR A 38 -20.12 -9.12 13.11
C THR A 38 -20.47 -7.74 12.56
N ASN A 39 -20.35 -6.71 13.41
CA ASN A 39 -20.50 -5.32 12.98
C ASN A 39 -19.35 -4.89 12.05
N GLU A 40 -19.65 -4.75 10.77
CA GLU A 40 -18.72 -4.35 9.71
C GLU A 40 -18.06 -2.99 9.97
N ILE A 41 -18.78 -2.03 10.55
CA ILE A 41 -18.24 -0.69 10.86
C ILE A 41 -17.15 -0.83 11.93
N LEU A 42 -17.41 -1.61 12.98
CA LEU A 42 -16.42 -1.82 14.04
C LEU A 42 -15.20 -2.56 13.49
N VAL A 43 -15.40 -3.64 12.74
CA VAL A 43 -14.29 -4.44 12.19
C VAL A 43 -13.45 -3.62 11.20
N SER A 44 -14.07 -2.86 10.32
CA SER A 44 -13.35 -2.00 9.37
C SER A 44 -12.55 -0.90 10.08
N LEU A 45 -13.12 -0.26 11.11
CA LEU A 45 -12.40 0.70 11.94
C LEU A 45 -11.21 0.04 12.65
N MET A 46 -11.40 -1.13 13.25
CA MET A 46 -10.31 -1.90 13.88
C MET A 46 -9.22 -2.27 12.88
N LEU A 47 -9.62 -2.65 11.66
CA LEU A 47 -8.71 -3.05 10.60
C LEU A 47 -7.83 -1.88 10.11
N VAL A 48 -8.33 -0.64 10.14
CA VAL A 48 -7.49 0.56 9.91
C VAL A 48 -6.34 0.65 10.90
N TYR A 49 -6.56 0.31 12.19
CA TYR A 49 -5.46 0.30 13.18
C TYR A 49 -4.44 -0.80 12.86
N VAL A 50 -4.90 -1.97 12.44
CA VAL A 50 -4.01 -3.06 11.99
C VAL A 50 -3.17 -2.60 10.80
N SER A 51 -3.76 -1.93 9.79
CA SER A 51 -3.01 -1.35 8.67
C SER A 51 -1.93 -0.38 9.12
N LYS A 52 -2.22 0.48 10.10
CA LYS A 52 -1.24 1.44 10.63
C LYS A 52 -0.06 0.75 11.32
N LEU A 53 -0.32 -0.32 12.08
CA LEU A 53 0.72 -1.11 12.72
C LEU A 53 1.60 -1.83 11.69
N ILE A 54 0.96 -2.45 10.68
CA ILE A 54 1.67 -3.08 9.57
C ILE A 54 2.53 -2.05 8.83
N LEU A 55 1.97 -0.88 8.51
CA LEU A 55 2.69 0.21 7.86
C LEU A 55 3.91 0.65 8.68
N GLY A 56 3.74 0.90 9.97
CA GLY A 56 4.84 1.30 10.86
C GLY A 56 5.95 0.25 10.92
N TYR A 57 5.58 -1.03 11.01
CA TYR A 57 6.53 -2.13 10.97
C TYR A 57 7.30 -2.17 9.64
N LEU A 58 6.61 -1.99 8.50
CA LEU A 58 7.23 -2.03 7.18
C LEU A 58 8.18 -0.88 6.94
N VAL A 59 7.77 0.34 7.32
CA VAL A 59 8.54 1.58 7.13
C VAL A 59 9.84 1.55 7.93
N VAL A 60 9.81 1.09 9.18
CA VAL A 60 11.00 1.04 10.04
C VAL A 60 11.82 -0.23 9.81
N GLY A 61 11.17 -1.33 9.45
CA GLY A 61 11.80 -2.62 9.25
C GLY A 61 12.20 -2.87 7.79
N PRO A 62 11.60 -3.85 7.11
CA PRO A 62 12.13 -4.40 5.86
C PRO A 62 12.11 -3.44 4.66
N TRP A 63 11.27 -2.40 4.67
CA TRP A 63 11.16 -1.44 3.56
C TRP A 63 11.79 -0.07 3.88
N SER A 64 12.48 0.02 5.02
CA SER A 64 13.23 1.21 5.39
C SER A 64 14.25 1.58 4.31
N ASN A 65 14.38 2.88 4.04
CA ASN A 65 15.37 3.41 3.11
C ASN A 65 16.78 3.30 3.72
N PRO A 66 17.72 2.51 3.15
CA PRO A 66 19.09 2.43 3.67
C PRO A 66 19.86 3.76 3.59
N GLU A 67 19.44 4.65 2.69
CA GLU A 67 20.01 5.99 2.52
C GLU A 67 19.27 7.06 3.34
N GLY A 68 18.22 6.66 4.07
CA GLY A 68 17.34 7.57 4.81
C GLY A 68 17.86 8.00 6.19
N PHE A 69 19.12 7.69 6.55
CA PHE A 69 19.74 8.11 7.83
C PHE A 69 18.88 7.83 9.09
N ASN A 70 18.24 6.65 9.17
CA ASN A 70 17.30 6.26 10.24
C ASN A 70 15.98 7.06 10.30
N PHE A 71 15.64 7.85 9.28
CA PHE A 71 14.30 8.40 9.15
C PHE A 71 13.31 7.29 8.76
N PRO A 72 12.10 7.29 9.35
CA PRO A 72 11.06 6.32 9.04
C PRO A 72 10.41 6.67 7.69
N GLU A 73 11.11 6.33 6.61
CA GLU A 73 10.63 6.49 5.23
C GLU A 73 11.02 5.29 4.35
N THR A 74 10.21 5.02 3.34
CA THR A 74 10.53 4.06 2.29
C THR A 74 11.22 4.75 1.12
N ARG A 75 11.97 4.00 0.32
CA ARG A 75 12.59 4.52 -0.91
C ARG A 75 11.56 5.19 -1.84
N GLN A 76 11.97 6.28 -2.47
CA GLN A 76 11.15 6.98 -3.47
C GLN A 76 10.89 6.09 -4.69
N PHE A 77 9.70 6.25 -5.28
CA PHE A 77 9.34 5.57 -6.52
C PHE A 77 10.11 6.14 -7.72
N SER A 78 10.40 5.31 -8.72
CA SER A 78 10.92 5.78 -10.02
C SER A 78 9.86 6.58 -10.77
N ASP A 79 10.27 7.41 -11.72
CA ASP A 79 9.33 8.25 -12.47
C ASP A 79 8.36 7.43 -13.32
N SER A 80 8.77 6.24 -13.78
CA SER A 80 7.88 5.28 -14.44
C SER A 80 6.79 4.70 -13.54
N ALA A 81 6.92 4.81 -12.22
CA ALA A 81 5.92 4.38 -11.24
C ALA A 81 5.07 5.55 -10.69
N LYS A 82 5.29 6.77 -11.16
CA LYS A 82 4.50 7.96 -10.80
C LYS A 82 3.52 8.30 -11.92
N LEU A 83 2.42 8.94 -11.56
CA LEU A 83 1.50 9.49 -12.55
C LEU A 83 2.17 10.68 -13.28
N PRO A 84 1.99 10.80 -14.60
CA PRO A 84 2.48 11.96 -15.34
C PRO A 84 1.77 13.23 -14.85
N TYR A 85 2.55 14.22 -14.44
CA TYR A 85 2.04 15.51 -14.02
C TYR A 85 1.80 16.38 -15.27
N TYR A 86 0.53 16.73 -15.54
CA TYR A 86 0.15 17.53 -16.72
C TYR A 86 -0.07 19.01 -16.40
N LEU A 87 -0.07 19.41 -15.13
CA LEU A 87 -0.19 20.80 -14.74
C LEU A 87 1.19 21.43 -14.85
N LYS A 88 1.44 22.14 -15.95
CA LYS A 88 2.54 23.08 -16.05
C LYS A 88 1.96 24.41 -15.57
N ASP A 89 2.51 24.97 -14.48
CA ASP A 89 2.20 26.34 -14.06
C ASP A 89 2.39 27.32 -15.24
#